data_AF-A0A254N269-F1
#
_entry.id   AF-A0A254N269-F1
#
_cell.length_a   1.000
_cell.length_b   1.000
_cell.length_c   1.000
_cell.angle_alpha   90.00
_cell.angle_beta   90.00
_cell.angle_gamma   90.00
#
_symmetry.space_group_name_H-M   'P 1'
#
loop_
_entity.id
_entity.type
_entity.pdbx_description
1 polymer ?
#
loop_
_entity_poly.entity_id
_entity_poly.type
_entity_poly.pdbx_seq_one_letter_code
_entity_poly.pdbx_strand_id
1 'polypeptide(L)'
;MFIFEIVTPGTFLECQDSAARHRLLTLVSALKQTFFEANVALNLFTEEQGRARQLQANERRQEFANPRRQIEEDLGAGPRSVLSWEQMEAIRYEAEVIAKREAWQHGHVPFELEHPRIFIFARSFLYALDQFEKLVAAICEDPSTPSGLSAFKERMSQEFPDLREVRNSAHHMEDRVRGLGRNGKPLKLTGIDNEIVSAPNARVLILNSLIGNRYGSTMADGSYGEVDVTPESLAKVVAILEGVLQTFTWSGPTRHEPSGP
;
A
#
# COMPACT_ATOMS: atom_id res chain seq x y z
N MET A 1 16.74 0.78 1.06
CA MET A 1 16.19 0.12 -0.13
C MET A 1 16.46 -1.37 -0.01
N PHE A 2 15.44 -2.21 -0.14
CA PHE A 2 15.53 -3.66 -0.17
C PHE A 2 15.50 -4.12 -1.63
N ILE A 3 16.47 -4.96 -2.00
CA ILE A 3 16.53 -5.58 -3.32
C ILE A 3 16.34 -7.07 -3.09
N PHE A 4 15.19 -7.59 -3.54
CA PHE A 4 14.92 -9.01 -3.52
C PHE A 4 15.23 -9.58 -4.90
N GLU A 5 16.04 -10.62 -4.90
CA GLU A 5 16.55 -11.29 -6.09
C GLU A 5 15.73 -12.54 -6.35
N ILE A 6 15.60 -12.90 -7.64
CA ILE A 6 14.98 -14.15 -8.06
C ILE A 6 15.81 -14.80 -9.17
N VAL A 7 15.82 -16.13 -9.19
CA VAL A 7 16.47 -16.91 -10.24
C VAL A 7 15.41 -17.69 -11.02
N THR A 8 15.28 -17.40 -12.31
CA THR A 8 14.48 -18.22 -13.23
C THR A 8 15.39 -19.32 -13.81
N PRO A 9 15.09 -20.62 -13.63
CA PRO A 9 16.00 -21.71 -14.02
C PRO A 9 16.39 -21.72 -15.51
N GLY A 10 15.52 -21.23 -16.39
CA GLY A 10 15.83 -21.04 -17.81
C GLY A 10 14.97 -19.96 -18.47
N THR A 11 15.01 -19.91 -19.80
CA THR A 11 14.32 -18.89 -20.60
C THR A 11 13.02 -19.42 -21.21
N PHE A 12 12.98 -20.71 -21.55
CA PHE A 12 11.83 -21.32 -22.22
C PHE A 12 11.26 -22.44 -21.36
N LEU A 13 9.93 -22.49 -21.26
CA LEU A 13 9.23 -23.63 -20.66
C LEU A 13 9.22 -24.81 -21.64
N GLU A 14 9.60 -25.99 -21.16
CA GLU A 14 9.42 -27.23 -21.90
C GLU A 14 7.96 -27.66 -21.80
N CYS A 15 7.22 -27.48 -22.90
CA CYS A 15 5.82 -27.86 -23.00
C CYS A 15 5.54 -28.26 -24.45
N GLN A 16 4.84 -29.39 -24.65
CA GLN A 16 4.56 -29.94 -25.97
C GLN A 16 3.55 -29.08 -26.75
N ASP A 17 2.57 -28.47 -26.06
CA ASP A 17 1.62 -27.55 -26.65
C ASP A 17 2.17 -26.11 -26.64
N SER A 18 2.43 -25.56 -27.84
CA SER A 18 2.93 -24.20 -27.98
C SER A 18 1.94 -23.14 -27.49
N ALA A 19 0.62 -23.40 -27.55
CA ALA A 19 -0.38 -22.47 -27.05
C ALA A 19 -0.39 -22.46 -25.51
N ALA A 20 -0.36 -23.63 -24.87
CA ALA A 20 -0.19 -23.75 -23.43
C ALA A 20 1.11 -23.10 -22.93
N ARG A 21 2.22 -23.37 -23.62
CA ARG A 21 3.52 -22.75 -23.31
C ARG A 21 3.43 -21.23 -23.27
N HIS A 22 2.80 -20.61 -24.27
CA HIS A 22 2.68 -19.15 -24.33
C HIS A 22 1.79 -18.59 -23.21
N ARG A 23 0.67 -19.27 -22.91
CA ARG A 23 -0.21 -18.88 -21.79
C ARG A 23 0.53 -18.95 -20.45
N LEU A 24 1.20 -20.07 -20.17
CA LEU A 24 1.95 -20.26 -18.92
C LEU A 24 3.10 -19.24 -18.79
N LEU A 25 3.87 -19.00 -19.86
CA LEU A 25 4.91 -17.97 -19.84
C LEU A 25 4.35 -16.57 -19.57
N THR A 26 3.17 -16.26 -20.11
CA THR A 26 2.49 -14.99 -19.84
C THR A 26 2.10 -14.87 -18.37
N LEU A 27 1.52 -15.92 -17.78
CA LEU A 27 1.15 -15.95 -16.37
C LEU A 27 2.37 -15.84 -15.45
N VAL A 28 3.45 -16.59 -15.75
CA VAL A 28 4.70 -16.53 -14.98
C VAL A 28 5.37 -15.16 -15.09
N SER A 29 5.34 -14.54 -16.27
CA SER A 29 5.88 -13.19 -16.46
C SER A 29 5.08 -12.15 -15.66
N ALA A 30 3.74 -12.24 -15.70
CA ALA A 30 2.88 -11.40 -14.88
C ALA A 30 3.12 -11.62 -13.38
N LEU A 31 3.31 -12.86 -12.95
CA LEU A 31 3.59 -13.20 -11.55
C LEU A 31 4.88 -12.53 -11.06
N LYS A 32 5.94 -12.59 -11.86
CA LYS A 32 7.23 -11.92 -11.58
C LYS A 32 7.09 -10.41 -11.55
N GLN A 33 6.35 -9.83 -12.51
CA GLN A 33 6.11 -8.40 -12.56
C GLN A 33 5.37 -7.92 -11.30
N THR A 34 4.31 -8.61 -10.90
CA THR A 34 3.55 -8.31 -9.69
C THR A 34 4.40 -8.46 -8.42
N PHE A 35 5.31 -9.43 -8.38
CA PHE A 35 6.31 -9.53 -7.30
C PHE A 35 7.21 -8.27 -7.23
N PHE A 36 7.72 -7.78 -8.36
CA PHE A 36 8.53 -6.57 -8.37
C PHE A 36 7.72 -5.30 -8.02
N GLU A 37 6.44 -5.25 -8.38
CA GLU A 37 5.52 -4.20 -7.92
C GLU A 37 5.40 -4.19 -6.39
N ALA A 38 5.27 -5.38 -5.77
CA ALA A 38 5.30 -5.49 -4.31
C ALA A 38 6.65 -5.00 -3.73
N ASN A 39 7.77 -5.35 -4.36
CA ASN A 39 9.09 -4.87 -3.92
C ASN A 39 9.23 -3.33 -3.99
N VAL A 40 8.75 -2.72 -5.07
CA VAL A 40 8.72 -1.26 -5.22
C VAL A 40 7.82 -0.63 -4.16
N ALA A 41 6.61 -1.16 -3.97
CA ALA A 41 5.67 -0.65 -2.98
C ALA A 41 6.22 -0.72 -1.54
N LEU A 42 6.91 -1.81 -1.18
CA LEU A 42 7.58 -1.96 0.11
C LEU A 42 8.66 -0.89 0.31
N ASN A 43 9.47 -0.64 -0.72
CA ASN A 43 10.53 0.38 -0.65
C ASN A 43 9.96 1.79 -0.47
N LEU A 44 8.93 2.15 -1.25
CA LEU A 44 8.25 3.45 -1.13
C LEU A 44 7.58 3.60 0.24
N PHE A 45 6.94 2.54 0.74
CA PHE A 45 6.35 2.53 2.09
C PHE A 45 7.41 2.76 3.17
N THR A 46 8.54 2.06 3.09
CA THR A 46 9.63 2.17 4.07
C THR A 46 10.26 3.56 4.07
N GLU A 47 10.53 4.10 2.88
CA GLU A 47 11.05 5.46 2.72
C GLU A 47 10.11 6.49 3.35
N GLU A 48 8.81 6.36 3.06
CA GLU A 48 7.81 7.30 3.55
C GLU A 48 7.60 7.22 5.06
N GLN A 49 7.71 6.01 5.63
CA GLN A 49 7.71 5.83 7.08
C GLN A 49 8.93 6.52 7.73
N GLY A 50 10.11 6.43 7.10
CA GLY A 50 11.31 7.15 7.52
C GLY A 50 11.12 8.66 7.46
N ARG A 51 10.57 9.17 6.36
CA ARG A 51 10.26 10.60 6.17
C ARG A 51 9.30 11.11 7.24
N ALA A 52 8.21 10.40 7.50
CA ALA A 52 7.21 10.79 8.49
C ALA A 52 7.80 10.92 9.90
N ARG A 53 8.69 9.98 10.28
CA ARG A 53 9.38 10.02 11.59
C ARG A 53 10.33 11.22 11.70
N GLN A 54 11.10 11.52 10.66
CA GLN A 54 12.00 12.68 10.65
C GLN A 54 11.22 14.00 10.77
N LEU A 55 10.09 14.10 10.07
CA LEU A 55 9.28 15.30 10.07
C LEU A 55 8.51 15.56 11.37
N GLN A 56 8.23 14.53 12.18
CA GLN A 56 7.69 14.70 13.53
C GLN A 56 8.74 15.22 14.52
N ALA A 57 10.02 14.95 14.27
CA ALA A 57 11.13 15.44 15.10
C ALA A 57 11.46 16.92 14.84
N ASN A 58 11.16 17.44 13.65
CA ASN A 58 11.38 18.84 13.29
C ASN A 58 10.08 19.65 13.50
N GLU A 59 10.08 20.61 14.42
CA GLU A 59 8.90 21.44 14.74
C GLU A 59 8.50 22.38 13.58
N ARG A 60 7.73 21.85 12.62
CA ARG A 60 7.24 22.59 11.44
C ARG A 60 6.33 23.79 11.74
N ARG A 61 5.86 23.95 12.98
CA ARG A 61 4.99 25.08 13.37
C ARG A 61 5.67 26.45 13.29
N GLN A 62 6.99 26.52 13.48
CA GLN A 62 7.70 27.80 13.48
C GLN A 62 8.05 28.29 12.06
N GLU A 63 8.19 27.37 11.10
CA GLU A 63 8.62 27.67 9.73
C GLU A 63 7.55 28.42 8.92
N PHE A 64 6.26 28.18 9.19
CA PHE A 64 5.14 28.80 8.45
C PHE A 64 4.53 30.04 9.11
N ALA A 65 4.86 30.34 10.38
CA ALA A 65 4.25 31.46 11.10
C ALA A 65 4.85 32.83 10.70
N ASN A 66 6.13 32.87 10.35
CA ASN A 66 6.84 34.11 10.03
C ASN A 66 6.51 34.68 8.62
N PRO A 67 6.44 33.87 7.55
CA PRO A 67 6.15 34.38 6.20
C PRO A 67 4.74 34.98 6.08
N ARG A 68 3.76 34.36 6.73
CA ARG A 68 2.35 34.80 6.70
C ARG A 68 2.17 36.22 7.23
N ARG A 69 2.83 36.57 8.33
CA ARG A 69 2.70 37.90 8.95
C ARG A 69 3.24 39.01 8.05
N GLN A 70 4.35 38.75 7.34
CA GLN A 70 4.90 39.71 6.38
C GLN A 70 3.92 39.94 5.22
N ILE A 71 3.31 38.88 4.70
CA ILE A 71 2.33 38.97 3.61
C ILE A 71 1.07 39.71 4.08
N GLU A 72 0.60 39.48 5.31
CA GLU A 72 -0.52 40.25 5.90
C GLU A 72 -0.20 41.76 5.97
N GLU A 73 1.03 42.12 6.35
CA GLU A 73 1.48 43.52 6.36
C GLU A 73 1.57 44.12 4.95
N ASP A 74 2.09 43.37 3.98
CA ASP A 74 2.19 43.79 2.57
C ASP A 74 0.80 43.99 1.92
N LEU A 75 -0.20 43.22 2.36
CA LEU A 75 -1.61 43.37 1.97
C LEU A 75 -2.35 44.48 2.75
N GLY A 76 -1.67 45.16 3.67
CA GLY A 76 -2.20 46.34 4.37
C GLY A 76 -2.82 46.07 5.75
N ALA A 77 -2.73 44.86 6.31
CA ALA A 77 -3.24 44.50 7.64
C ALA A 77 -2.19 44.72 8.76
N GLY A 78 -1.40 45.78 8.66
CA GLY A 78 -0.40 46.13 9.66
C GLY A 78 -0.99 46.73 10.95
N PRO A 79 -0.16 46.97 12.00
CA PRO A 79 -0.62 47.44 13.33
C PRO A 79 -1.38 48.77 13.35
N ARG A 80 -1.35 49.54 12.25
CA ARG A 80 -2.01 50.84 12.09
C ARG A 80 -3.20 50.80 11.12
N SER A 81 -3.61 49.63 10.64
CA SER A 81 -4.70 49.49 9.68
C SER A 81 -6.06 49.80 10.32
N VAL A 82 -6.89 50.59 9.65
CA VAL A 82 -8.29 50.87 10.07
C VAL A 82 -9.22 50.00 9.23
N LEU A 83 -9.12 48.69 9.43
CA LEU A 83 -9.91 47.69 8.70
C LEU A 83 -11.06 47.19 9.56
N SER A 84 -12.19 46.88 8.91
CA SER A 84 -13.25 46.11 9.56
C SER A 84 -12.78 44.67 9.81
N TRP A 85 -13.49 43.96 10.69
CA TRP A 85 -13.20 42.56 10.97
C TRP A 85 -13.26 41.68 9.70
N GLU A 86 -14.26 41.87 8.85
CA GLU A 86 -14.40 41.13 7.58
C GLU A 86 -13.22 41.40 6.63
N GLN A 87 -12.76 42.66 6.56
CA GLN A 87 -11.59 43.02 5.74
C GLN A 87 -10.30 42.39 6.28
N MET A 88 -10.14 42.35 7.61
CA MET A 88 -9.01 41.65 8.23
C MET A 88 -9.06 40.14 7.98
N GLU A 89 -10.24 39.52 8.02
CA GLU A 89 -10.39 38.09 7.74
C GLU A 89 -10.10 37.76 6.27
N ALA A 90 -10.56 38.59 5.33
CA ALA A 90 -10.25 38.45 3.91
C ALA A 90 -8.75 38.53 3.63
N ILE A 91 -8.06 39.51 4.21
CA ILE A 91 -6.59 39.65 4.06
C ILE A 91 -5.86 38.46 4.70
N ARG A 92 -6.28 38.01 5.88
CA ARG A 92 -5.69 36.83 6.54
C ARG A 92 -5.84 35.57 5.70
N TYR A 93 -7.00 35.37 5.09
CA TYR A 93 -7.24 34.25 4.19
C TYR A 93 -6.37 34.35 2.94
N GLU A 94 -6.29 35.53 2.31
CA GLU A 94 -5.46 35.75 1.13
C GLU A 94 -3.97 35.54 1.43
N ALA A 95 -3.47 36.11 2.53
CA ALA A 95 -2.10 35.91 2.98
C ALA A 95 -1.78 34.43 3.24
N GLU A 96 -2.72 33.69 3.84
CA GLU A 96 -2.58 32.25 4.06
C GLU A 96 -2.50 31.48 2.73
N VAL A 97 -3.31 31.84 1.74
CA VAL A 97 -3.28 31.20 0.41
C VAL A 97 -1.96 31.48 -0.32
N ILE A 98 -1.47 32.72 -0.27
CA ILE A 98 -0.17 33.10 -0.87
C ILE A 98 0.96 32.33 -0.19
N ALA A 99 1.04 32.38 1.15
CA ALA A 99 2.07 31.68 1.91
C ALA A 99 2.10 30.17 1.63
N LYS A 100 0.91 29.53 1.53
CA LYS A 100 0.79 28.12 1.16
C LYS A 100 1.34 27.86 -0.24
N ARG A 101 0.98 28.68 -1.23
CA ARG A 101 1.43 28.51 -2.63
C ARG A 101 2.94 28.70 -2.78
N GLU A 102 3.49 29.70 -2.10
CA GLU A 102 4.94 29.91 -2.07
C GLU A 102 5.64 28.71 -1.44
N ALA A 103 5.15 28.20 -0.30
CA ALA A 103 5.70 27.00 0.30
C ALA A 103 5.67 25.79 -0.66
N TRP A 104 4.57 25.60 -1.40
CA TRP A 104 4.47 24.51 -2.37
C TRP A 104 5.46 24.67 -3.53
N GLN A 105 5.70 25.89 -4.00
CA GLN A 105 6.71 26.17 -5.04
C GLN A 105 8.14 25.87 -4.56
N HIS A 106 8.40 26.02 -3.26
CA HIS A 106 9.68 25.66 -2.65
C HIS A 106 9.78 24.17 -2.25
N GLY A 107 8.80 23.35 -2.65
CA GLY A 107 8.83 21.90 -2.43
C GLY A 107 8.23 21.42 -1.12
N HIS A 108 7.59 22.30 -0.32
CA HIS A 108 6.84 21.86 0.86
C HIS A 108 5.56 21.15 0.44
N VAL A 109 5.35 19.94 0.96
CA VAL A 109 4.16 19.14 0.68
C VAL A 109 3.02 19.54 1.62
N PRO A 110 1.78 19.76 1.12
CA PRO A 110 0.62 20.00 1.97
C PRO A 110 0.38 18.85 2.96
N PHE A 111 -0.03 19.17 4.18
CA PHE A 111 -0.29 18.18 5.23
C PHE A 111 -1.34 17.15 4.80
N GLU A 112 -2.38 17.62 4.10
CA GLU A 112 -3.45 16.80 3.55
C GLU A 112 -2.96 15.75 2.55
N LEU A 113 -1.77 15.94 1.96
CA LEU A 113 -1.14 14.99 1.04
C LEU A 113 -0.08 14.12 1.71
N GLU A 114 0.34 14.41 2.94
CA GLU A 114 1.36 13.61 3.62
C GLU A 114 0.79 12.29 4.13
N HIS A 115 -0.33 12.35 4.86
CA HIS A 115 -0.91 11.15 5.44
C HIS A 115 -1.37 10.15 4.37
N PRO A 116 -2.06 10.54 3.26
CA PRO A 116 -2.49 9.58 2.25
C PRO A 116 -1.34 8.84 1.55
N ARG A 117 -0.15 9.43 1.43
CA ARG A 117 0.99 8.83 0.71
C ARG A 117 1.37 7.46 1.27
N ILE A 118 1.57 7.36 2.58
CA ILE A 118 1.98 6.08 3.19
C ILE A 118 0.93 4.98 2.99
N PHE A 119 -0.36 5.34 3.03
CA PHE A 119 -1.45 4.37 2.76
C PHE A 119 -1.58 4.01 1.29
N ILE A 120 -1.21 4.89 0.36
CA ILE A 120 -1.13 4.54 -1.05
C ILE A 120 -0.10 3.43 -1.23
N PHE A 121 1.10 3.59 -0.66
CA PHE A 121 2.15 2.57 -0.78
C PHE A 121 1.78 1.26 -0.07
N ALA A 122 1.19 1.34 1.13
CA ALA A 122 0.70 0.15 1.84
C ALA A 122 -0.37 -0.62 1.03
N ARG A 123 -1.33 0.09 0.43
CA ARG A 123 -2.36 -0.54 -0.43
C ARG A 123 -1.77 -1.10 -1.71
N SER A 124 -0.82 -0.40 -2.35
CA SER A 124 -0.13 -0.93 -3.52
C SER A 124 0.58 -2.25 -3.22
N PHE A 125 1.22 -2.36 -2.05
CA PHE A 125 1.82 -3.62 -1.59
C PHE A 125 0.76 -4.72 -1.43
N LEU A 126 -0.33 -4.41 -0.70
CA LEU A 126 -1.45 -5.34 -0.49
C LEU A 126 -2.07 -5.82 -1.80
N TYR A 127 -2.30 -4.91 -2.75
CA TYR A 127 -2.88 -5.23 -4.06
C TYR A 127 -1.93 -6.09 -4.90
N ALA A 128 -0.63 -5.83 -4.85
CA ALA A 128 0.35 -6.68 -5.50
C ALA A 128 0.35 -8.10 -4.91
N LEU A 129 0.25 -8.26 -3.58
CA LEU A 129 0.16 -9.59 -2.97
C LEU A 129 -1.12 -10.35 -3.34
N ASP A 130 -2.28 -9.69 -3.32
CA ASP A 130 -3.55 -10.32 -3.73
C ASP A 130 -3.53 -10.71 -5.22
N GLN A 131 -2.94 -9.86 -6.07
CA GLN A 131 -2.78 -10.18 -7.48
C GLN A 131 -1.78 -11.33 -7.70
N PHE A 132 -0.72 -11.40 -6.89
CA PHE A 132 0.23 -12.52 -6.91
C PHE A 132 -0.48 -13.84 -6.55
N GLU A 133 -1.28 -13.87 -5.48
CA GLU A 133 -2.06 -15.05 -5.08
C GLU A 133 -3.00 -15.50 -6.22
N LYS A 134 -3.70 -14.56 -6.87
CA LYS A 134 -4.59 -14.85 -8.00
C LYS A 134 -3.84 -15.41 -9.20
N LEU A 135 -2.63 -14.91 -9.50
CA LEU A 135 -1.81 -15.42 -10.59
C LEU A 135 -1.30 -16.83 -10.30
N VAL A 136 -0.89 -17.12 -9.06
CA VAL A 136 -0.57 -18.51 -8.63
C VAL A 136 -1.79 -19.41 -8.81
N ALA A 137 -2.97 -18.96 -8.38
CA ALA A 137 -4.21 -19.74 -8.55
C ALA A 137 -4.53 -19.99 -10.03
N ALA A 138 -4.40 -18.99 -10.90
CA ALA A 138 -4.63 -19.13 -12.33
C ALA A 138 -3.63 -20.09 -12.99
N ILE A 139 -2.37 -20.09 -12.56
CA ILE A 139 -1.38 -21.08 -13.01
C ILE A 139 -1.82 -22.48 -12.59
N CYS A 140 -2.25 -22.68 -11.35
CA CYS A 140 -2.74 -23.98 -10.85
C CYS A 140 -3.97 -24.51 -11.60
N GLU A 141 -4.77 -23.63 -12.23
CA GLU A 141 -5.97 -24.01 -12.99
C GLU A 141 -5.67 -24.38 -14.45
N ASP A 142 -4.48 -24.07 -14.99
CA ASP A 142 -4.12 -24.47 -16.37
C ASP A 142 -3.85 -25.99 -16.43
N PRO A 143 -4.47 -26.73 -17.37
CA PRO A 143 -4.28 -28.18 -17.50
C PRO A 143 -2.85 -28.64 -17.78
N SER A 144 -1.99 -27.73 -18.27
CA SER A 144 -0.60 -28.03 -18.65
C SER A 144 0.39 -27.78 -17.50
N THR A 145 -0.12 -27.41 -16.33
CA THR A 145 0.69 -27.11 -15.15
C THR A 145 1.20 -28.38 -14.48
N PRO A 146 2.48 -28.43 -14.05
CA PRO A 146 3.03 -29.56 -13.30
C PRO A 146 2.24 -29.88 -12.01
N SER A 147 2.32 -31.12 -11.55
CA SER A 147 1.74 -31.47 -10.25
C SER A 147 2.50 -30.78 -9.09
N GLY A 148 1.78 -30.43 -8.02
CA GLY A 148 2.37 -29.88 -6.80
C GLY A 148 2.29 -28.36 -6.64
N LEU A 149 1.86 -27.59 -7.64
CA LEU A 149 1.73 -26.13 -7.49
C LEU A 149 0.62 -25.70 -6.52
N SER A 150 -0.37 -26.56 -6.27
CA SER A 150 -1.45 -26.28 -5.31
C SER A 150 -0.92 -25.99 -3.89
N ALA A 151 0.22 -26.59 -3.52
CA ALA A 151 0.86 -26.34 -2.23
C ALA A 151 1.31 -24.87 -2.08
N PHE A 152 1.71 -24.20 -3.16
CA PHE A 152 2.11 -22.79 -3.13
C PHE A 152 0.91 -21.86 -2.98
N LYS A 153 -0.24 -22.22 -3.56
CA LYS A 153 -1.51 -21.51 -3.34
C LYS A 153 -1.92 -21.61 -1.87
N GLU A 154 -1.87 -22.80 -1.29
CA GLU A 154 -2.18 -23.01 0.12
C GLU A 154 -1.22 -22.25 1.04
N ARG A 155 0.07 -22.23 0.70
CA ARG A 155 1.09 -21.48 1.43
C ARG A 155 0.81 -19.98 1.42
N MET A 156 0.35 -19.40 0.31
CA MET A 156 -0.09 -17.99 0.28
C MET A 156 -1.20 -17.72 1.31
N SER A 157 -2.24 -18.56 1.35
CA SER A 157 -3.34 -18.38 2.30
C SER A 157 -2.92 -18.59 3.77
N GLN A 158 -1.91 -19.42 4.02
CA GLN A 158 -1.37 -19.64 5.38
C GLN A 158 -0.51 -18.46 5.84
N GLU A 159 0.34 -17.93 4.96
CA GLU A 159 1.25 -16.83 5.27
C GLU A 159 0.52 -15.48 5.34
N PHE A 160 -0.60 -15.34 4.61
CA PHE A 160 -1.38 -14.10 4.50
C PHE A 160 -2.89 -14.34 4.67
N PRO A 161 -3.34 -14.79 5.86
CA PRO A 161 -4.73 -15.22 6.07
C PRO A 161 -5.77 -14.12 5.83
N ASP A 162 -5.45 -12.87 6.20
CA ASP A 162 -6.38 -11.74 6.13
C ASP A 162 -6.29 -10.95 4.81
N LEU A 163 -5.31 -11.28 3.94
CA LEU A 163 -4.97 -10.50 2.75
C LEU A 163 -6.17 -10.17 1.88
N ARG A 164 -6.93 -11.21 1.52
CA ARG A 164 -8.09 -11.07 0.65
C ARG A 164 -9.17 -10.18 1.26
N GLU A 165 -9.48 -10.36 2.53
CA GLU A 165 -10.58 -9.65 3.18
C GLU A 165 -10.22 -8.21 3.55
N VAL A 166 -8.97 -7.95 3.97
CA VAL A 166 -8.43 -6.60 4.13
C VAL A 166 -8.41 -5.88 2.78
N ARG A 167 -7.98 -6.54 1.70
CA ARG A 167 -8.01 -5.98 0.35
C ARG A 167 -9.43 -5.65 -0.10
N ASN A 168 -10.38 -6.57 0.12
CA ASN A 168 -11.79 -6.34 -0.21
C ASN A 168 -12.35 -5.12 0.55
N SER A 169 -12.05 -5.00 1.85
CA SER A 169 -12.45 -3.83 2.63
C SER A 169 -11.81 -2.53 2.14
N ALA A 170 -10.54 -2.56 1.73
CA ALA A 170 -9.86 -1.40 1.14
C ALA A 170 -10.46 -0.97 -0.20
N HIS A 171 -10.97 -1.91 -1.01
CA HIS A 171 -11.68 -1.61 -2.27
C HIS A 171 -13.12 -1.15 -2.08
N HIS A 172 -13.81 -1.66 -1.05
CA HIS A 172 -15.22 -1.38 -0.77
C HIS A 172 -15.38 -0.55 0.50
N MET A 173 -14.52 0.48 0.62
CA MET A 173 -14.48 1.32 1.81
C MET A 173 -15.80 2.08 2.00
N GLU A 174 -16.46 2.48 0.91
CA GLU A 174 -17.78 3.12 0.92
C GLU A 174 -18.86 2.26 1.59
N ASP A 175 -18.83 0.95 1.36
CA ASP A 175 -19.77 0.02 2.00
C ASP A 175 -19.46 -0.10 3.50
N ARG A 176 -18.18 -0.19 3.88
CA ARG A 176 -17.77 -0.26 5.29
C ARG A 176 -18.12 1.01 6.05
N VAL A 177 -17.91 2.20 5.46
CA VAL A 177 -18.33 3.49 6.03
C VAL A 177 -19.83 3.52 6.31
N ARG A 178 -20.64 2.91 5.43
CA ARG A 178 -22.09 2.80 5.58
C ARG A 178 -22.53 1.72 6.60
N GLY A 179 -21.58 1.06 7.25
CA GLY A 179 -21.87 -0.05 8.16
C GLY A 179 -22.39 -1.29 7.43
N LEU A 180 -21.96 -1.51 6.18
CA LEU A 180 -22.32 -2.67 5.38
C LEU A 180 -21.14 -3.65 5.29
N GLY A 181 -21.45 -4.92 5.52
CA GLY A 181 -20.58 -6.07 5.30
C GLY A 181 -20.81 -6.69 3.92
N ARG A 182 -20.63 -8.01 3.83
CA ARG A 182 -20.74 -8.74 2.56
C ARG A 182 -22.15 -8.67 1.98
N ASN A 183 -22.24 -8.41 0.66
CA ASN A 183 -23.49 -8.34 -0.09
C ASN A 183 -24.49 -7.31 0.47
N GLY A 184 -24.02 -6.20 1.03
CA GLY A 184 -24.88 -5.13 1.56
C GLY A 184 -25.61 -5.48 2.87
N LYS A 185 -25.22 -6.55 3.55
CA LYS A 185 -25.78 -6.91 4.88
C LYS A 185 -25.24 -5.96 5.95
N PRO A 186 -26.00 -5.67 7.03
CA PRO A 186 -25.48 -4.88 8.15
C PRO A 186 -24.21 -5.49 8.75
N LEU A 187 -23.19 -4.67 8.93
CA LEU A 187 -21.90 -5.03 9.51
C LEU A 187 -22.05 -5.28 11.01
N LYS A 188 -21.57 -6.45 11.47
CA LYS A 188 -21.60 -6.83 12.88
C LYS A 188 -20.21 -6.69 13.49
N LEU A 189 -19.88 -5.48 13.93
CA LEU A 189 -18.59 -5.19 14.55
C LEU A 189 -18.35 -6.05 15.78
N THR A 190 -17.17 -6.67 15.84
CA THR A 190 -16.67 -7.33 17.04
C THR A 190 -15.84 -6.36 17.88
N GLY A 191 -15.60 -6.70 19.15
CA GLY A 191 -14.64 -5.97 19.96
C GLY A 191 -13.25 -6.02 19.34
N ILE A 192 -12.48 -4.95 19.52
CA ILE A 192 -11.10 -4.84 19.06
C ILE A 192 -10.25 -4.49 20.28
N ASP A 193 -9.18 -5.21 20.49
CA ASP A 193 -8.16 -4.88 21.49
C ASP A 193 -6.78 -5.00 20.83
N ASN A 194 -6.24 -3.87 20.43
CA ASN A 194 -4.94 -3.76 19.75
C ASN A 194 -4.18 -2.52 20.23
N GLU A 195 -2.98 -2.32 19.67
CA GLU A 195 -2.04 -1.26 20.09
C GLU A 195 -2.57 0.18 19.89
N ILE A 196 -3.62 0.38 19.10
CA ILE A 196 -4.21 1.71 18.83
C ILE A 196 -5.59 1.87 19.48
N VAL A 197 -6.35 0.79 19.63
CA VAL A 197 -7.72 0.78 20.14
C VAL A 197 -7.90 -0.35 21.13
N SER A 198 -8.18 -0.01 22.39
CA SER A 198 -8.65 -0.96 23.40
C SER A 198 -10.14 -0.77 23.63
N ALA A 199 -10.93 -1.58 22.93
CA ALA A 199 -12.38 -1.55 22.94
C ALA A 199 -12.95 -2.99 22.85
N PRO A 200 -12.66 -3.87 23.81
CA PRO A 200 -13.08 -5.28 23.77
C PRO A 200 -14.62 -5.43 23.79
N ASN A 201 -15.32 -4.43 24.34
CA ASN A 201 -16.78 -4.41 24.43
C ASN A 201 -17.43 -3.32 23.57
N ALA A 202 -16.64 -2.51 22.84
CA ALA A 202 -17.16 -1.44 22.00
C ALA A 202 -17.08 -1.81 20.52
N ARG A 203 -18.01 -1.28 19.74
CA ARG A 203 -18.11 -1.51 18.30
C ARG A 203 -17.35 -0.41 17.57
N VAL A 204 -16.08 -0.65 17.28
CA VAL A 204 -15.22 0.32 16.59
C VAL A 204 -15.05 -0.10 15.13
N LEU A 205 -15.30 0.85 14.23
CA LEU A 205 -15.03 0.68 12.80
C LEU A 205 -13.66 1.27 12.48
N ILE A 206 -12.79 0.47 11.90
CA ILE A 206 -11.44 0.88 11.46
C ILE A 206 -11.35 0.64 9.96
N LEU A 207 -11.03 1.66 9.15
CA LEU A 207 -11.12 1.53 7.69
C LEU A 207 -9.77 1.54 6.98
N ASN A 208 -8.85 2.36 7.47
CA ASN A 208 -7.57 2.60 6.83
C ASN A 208 -6.55 2.87 7.93
N SER A 209 -6.07 1.78 8.56
CA SER A 209 -5.18 1.86 9.71
C SER A 209 -3.79 1.35 9.37
N LEU A 210 -2.79 1.98 9.97
CA LEU A 210 -1.42 1.53 9.98
C LEU A 210 -0.96 1.43 11.42
N ILE A 211 -0.68 0.20 11.87
CA ILE A 211 -0.12 -0.08 13.20
C ILE A 211 1.34 -0.51 13.00
N GLY A 212 2.26 0.44 13.15
CA GLY A 212 3.65 0.24 12.78
C GLY A 212 3.80 -0.06 11.28
N ASN A 213 4.05 -1.32 10.94
CA ASN A 213 4.16 -1.81 9.55
C ASN A 213 2.93 -2.61 9.09
N ARG A 214 1.90 -2.73 9.94
CA ARG A 214 0.70 -3.53 9.64
C ARG A 214 -0.39 -2.65 9.06
N TYR A 215 -0.78 -2.96 7.83
CA TYR A 215 -1.93 -2.34 7.20
C TYR A 215 -3.19 -3.14 7.53
N GLY A 216 -4.19 -2.49 8.12
CA GLY A 216 -5.38 -3.19 8.58
C GLY A 216 -6.67 -2.40 8.47
N SER A 217 -7.76 -3.15 8.46
CA SER A 217 -9.11 -2.62 8.38
C SER A 217 -10.12 -3.62 8.95
N THR A 218 -11.31 -3.12 9.26
CA THR A 218 -12.47 -3.94 9.60
C THR A 218 -12.95 -4.68 8.36
N MET A 219 -12.99 -6.00 8.46
CA MET A 219 -13.37 -6.93 7.41
C MET A 219 -14.90 -7.02 7.26
N ALA A 220 -15.36 -7.71 6.22
CA ALA A 220 -16.78 -7.83 5.90
C ALA A 220 -17.61 -8.56 6.98
N ASP A 221 -16.95 -9.34 7.82
CA ASP A 221 -17.53 -10.06 8.96
C ASP A 221 -17.58 -9.22 10.24
N GLY A 222 -16.96 -8.03 10.23
CA GLY A 222 -16.91 -7.10 11.35
C GLY A 222 -15.73 -7.29 12.30
N SER A 223 -14.86 -8.28 12.06
CA SER A 223 -13.58 -8.41 12.75
C SER A 223 -12.52 -7.47 12.15
N TYR A 224 -11.40 -7.29 12.85
CA TYR A 224 -10.26 -6.53 12.35
C TYR A 224 -9.23 -7.49 11.79
N GLY A 225 -8.81 -7.26 10.54
CA GLY A 225 -7.73 -8.00 9.89
C GLY A 225 -6.57 -7.08 9.54
N GLU A 226 -5.39 -7.67 9.40
CA GLU A 226 -4.17 -6.92 9.08
C GLU A 226 -3.18 -7.71 8.21
N VAL A 227 -2.34 -6.97 7.49
CA VAL A 227 -1.26 -7.51 6.66
C VAL A 227 0.03 -6.75 6.92
N ASP A 228 1.10 -7.50 7.18
CA ASP A 228 2.44 -6.96 7.37
C ASP A 228 3.02 -6.41 6.05
N VAL A 229 3.33 -5.12 6.02
CA VAL A 229 4.07 -4.45 4.94
C VAL A 229 5.55 -4.39 5.31
N THR A 230 6.22 -5.55 5.22
CA THR A 230 7.60 -5.70 5.70
C THR A 230 8.49 -6.50 4.73
N PRO A 231 9.83 -6.41 4.86
CA PRO A 231 10.75 -7.27 4.13
C PRO A 231 10.51 -8.76 4.39
N GLU A 232 10.11 -9.15 5.60
CA GLU A 232 9.84 -10.55 5.95
C GLU A 232 8.62 -11.09 5.18
N SER A 233 7.56 -10.27 5.03
CA SER A 233 6.43 -10.61 4.16
C SER A 233 6.87 -10.85 2.73
N LEU A 234 7.68 -9.95 2.17
CA LEU A 234 8.13 -10.09 0.79
C LEU A 234 9.08 -11.27 0.61
N ALA A 235 9.91 -11.60 1.60
CA ALA A 235 10.77 -12.79 1.60
C ALA A 235 9.96 -14.09 1.50
N LYS A 236 8.80 -14.16 2.16
CA LYS A 236 7.88 -15.31 2.02
C LYS A 236 7.36 -15.43 0.59
N VAL A 237 7.04 -14.32 -0.05
CA VAL A 237 6.58 -14.26 -1.45
C VAL A 237 7.69 -14.67 -2.41
N VAL A 238 8.95 -14.28 -2.16
CA VAL A 238 10.12 -14.77 -2.93
C VAL A 238 10.20 -16.28 -2.86
N ALA A 239 10.15 -16.85 -1.66
CA ALA A 239 10.24 -18.30 -1.49
C ALA A 239 9.11 -19.05 -2.21
N ILE A 240 7.91 -18.45 -2.30
CA ILE A 240 6.79 -18.99 -3.05
C ILE A 240 7.03 -18.87 -4.56
N LEU A 241 7.47 -17.69 -5.04
CA LEU A 241 7.78 -17.44 -6.44
C LEU A 241 8.87 -18.40 -6.95
N GLU A 242 9.99 -18.50 -6.24
CA GLU A 242 11.07 -19.41 -6.60
C GLU A 242 10.60 -20.87 -6.61
N GLY A 243 9.79 -21.27 -5.63
CA GLY A 243 9.17 -22.60 -5.60
C GLY A 243 8.29 -22.87 -6.82
N VAL A 244 7.45 -21.89 -7.20
CA VAL A 244 6.65 -21.98 -8.44
C VAL A 244 7.56 -22.09 -9.66
N LEU A 245 8.59 -21.26 -9.78
CA LEU A 245 9.51 -21.32 -10.93
C LEU A 245 10.22 -22.69 -11.01
N GLN A 246 10.65 -23.25 -9.89
CA GLN A 246 11.35 -24.54 -9.84
C GLN A 246 10.49 -25.75 -10.19
N THR A 247 9.16 -25.63 -10.13
CA THR A 247 8.25 -26.74 -10.51
C THR A 247 8.20 -27.00 -12.00
N PHE A 248 8.51 -25.98 -12.81
CA PHE A 248 8.51 -26.10 -14.26
C PHE A 248 9.82 -26.67 -14.77
N THR A 249 9.75 -27.40 -15.88
CA THR A 249 10.94 -27.78 -16.64
C THR A 249 11.32 -26.65 -17.59
N TRP A 250 12.55 -26.16 -17.45
CA TRP A 250 13.07 -25.04 -18.24
C TRP A 250 14.20 -25.48 -19.17
N SER A 251 14.34 -24.78 -20.28
CA SER A 251 15.48 -24.85 -21.18
C SER A 251 16.07 -23.46 -21.47
N GLY A 252 17.30 -23.45 -22.00
CA GLY A 252 18.06 -22.23 -22.26
C GLY A 252 18.79 -21.69 -21.02
N PRO A 253 19.38 -20.50 -21.10
CA PRO A 253 20.18 -19.95 -20.02
C PRO A 253 19.31 -19.54 -18.83
N THR A 254 19.83 -19.80 -17.64
CA THR A 254 19.31 -19.30 -16.37
C THR A 254 19.31 -17.78 -16.35
N ARG A 255 18.29 -17.19 -15.73
CA ARG A 255 18.16 -15.73 -15.60
C ARG A 255 18.16 -15.35 -14.13
N HIS A 256 18.90 -14.30 -13.82
CA HIS A 256 18.91 -13.64 -12.52
C HIS A 256 18.32 -12.24 -12.67
N GLU A 257 17.40 -11.89 -11.77
CA GLU A 257 16.71 -10.62 -11.74
C GLU A 257 16.70 -10.04 -10.31
N PRO A 258 16.68 -8.71 -10.13
CA PRO A 258 16.57 -7.67 -11.17
C PRO A 258 17.86 -7.47 -11.98
N SER A 259 17.72 -6.99 -13.22
CA SER A 259 18.86 -6.68 -14.09
C SER A 259 19.68 -5.51 -13.56
N GLY A 260 20.99 -5.53 -13.83
CA GLY A 260 21.86 -4.38 -13.58
C GLY A 260 21.51 -3.15 -14.44
N PRO A 261 22.08 -1.97 -14.09
CA PRO A 261 21.95 -0.74 -14.87
C PRO A 261 22.64 -0.80 -16.23
#